data_AF-G9A261-F1
#
_entry.id   AF-G9A261-F1
#
_cell.length_a   1.000
_cell.length_b   1.000
_cell.length_c   1.000
_cell.angle_alpha   90.00
_cell.angle_beta   90.00
_cell.angle_gamma   90.00
#
_symmetry.space_group_name_H-M   'P 1'
#
loop_
_entity.id
_entity.type
_entity.pdbx_description
1 polymer ?
#
loop_
_entity_poly.entity_id
_entity_poly.type
_entity_poly.pdbx_seq_one_letter_code
_entity_poly.pdbx_strand_id
1 'polypeptide(L)'
;MGLIPAIEDDGLVLTESLANNLYLARKHGGPLAPADIAEEGQIGNWTMWAATEVEPHAVKIILAHDDGIENTPGGRDLIAACVRSLEKAFGRLERHLDGRDYLVGGRFTVADLNLAEVFRYAMSQTALFERHPRVKAWLARCQSRPAFKAMMEERLKEPE
;
A
#
# COMPACT_ATOMS: atom_id res chain seq x y z
N MET A 1 21.62 5.32 0.71
CA MET A 1 20.68 6.26 0.06
C MET A 1 20.19 7.37 1.00
N GLY A 2 20.37 7.27 2.33
CA GLY A 2 19.92 8.31 3.26
C GLY A 2 18.39 8.40 3.38
N LEU A 3 17.70 7.32 3.00
CA LEU A 3 16.25 7.17 3.05
C LEU A 3 15.89 6.11 4.10
N ILE A 4 14.71 6.26 4.71
CA ILE A 4 14.10 5.27 5.60
C ILE A 4 12.95 4.56 4.85
N PRO A 5 12.60 3.31 5.24
CA PRO A 5 13.17 2.51 6.33
C PRO A 5 14.41 1.71 5.93
N ALA A 6 15.24 1.39 6.92
CA ALA A 6 16.25 0.34 6.85
C ALA A 6 16.02 -0.65 8.00
N ILE A 7 16.18 -1.94 7.73
CA ILE A 7 16.17 -2.99 8.75
C ILE A 7 17.54 -3.66 8.80
N GLU A 8 17.92 -4.10 9.98
CA GLU A 8 19.04 -5.02 10.21
C GLU A 8 18.50 -6.29 10.85
N ASP A 9 18.84 -7.44 10.28
CA ASP A 9 18.43 -8.74 10.79
C ASP A 9 19.62 -9.71 10.73
N ASP A 10 20.25 -9.95 11.89
CA ASP A 10 21.46 -10.76 12.05
C ASP A 10 22.63 -10.35 11.11
N GLY A 11 22.86 -9.04 10.96
CA GLY A 11 23.91 -8.48 10.11
C GLY A 11 23.54 -8.36 8.62
N LEU A 12 22.35 -8.83 8.19
CA LEU A 12 21.80 -8.49 6.89
C LEU A 12 21.11 -7.13 6.96
N VAL A 13 21.50 -6.19 6.09
CA VAL A 13 20.88 -4.87 5.98
C VAL A 13 20.06 -4.77 4.70
N LEU A 14 18.78 -4.39 4.83
CA LEU A 14 17.85 -4.18 3.71
C LEU A 14 17.16 -2.80 3.83
N THR A 15 16.97 -2.11 2.71
CA THR A 15 16.62 -0.68 2.70
C THR A 15 15.40 -0.33 1.84
N GLU A 16 14.67 -1.31 1.35
CA GLU A 16 13.52 -1.10 0.48
C GLU A 16 12.26 -1.59 1.19
N SER A 17 11.40 -0.69 1.66
CA SER A 17 10.29 -0.98 2.58
C SER A 17 9.45 -2.20 2.18
N LEU A 18 9.02 -2.25 0.92
CA LEU A 18 8.20 -3.34 0.40
C LEU A 18 8.99 -4.65 0.29
N ALA A 19 10.28 -4.58 -0.05
CA ALA A 19 11.16 -5.76 -0.11
C ALA A 19 11.54 -6.26 1.29
N ASN A 20 11.71 -5.37 2.27
CA ASN A 20 11.92 -5.70 3.67
C ASN A 20 10.73 -6.54 4.17
N ASN A 21 9.50 -6.15 3.84
CA ASN A 21 8.31 -6.93 4.18
C ASN A 21 8.27 -8.30 3.50
N LEU A 22 8.64 -8.38 2.21
CA LEU A 22 8.74 -9.66 1.48
C LEU A 22 9.76 -10.58 2.15
N TYR A 23 10.92 -10.05 2.53
CA TYR A 23 11.97 -10.78 3.25
C TYR A 23 11.46 -11.32 4.58
N LEU A 24 10.86 -10.48 5.43
CA LEU A 24 10.35 -10.89 6.74
C LEU A 24 9.27 -11.96 6.62
N ALA A 25 8.35 -11.81 5.67
CA ALA A 25 7.34 -12.82 5.39
C ALA A 25 7.97 -14.16 4.97
N ARG A 26 9.00 -14.13 4.11
CA ARG A 26 9.71 -15.34 3.67
C ARG A 26 10.54 -15.98 4.78
N LYS A 27 11.29 -15.20 5.56
CA LYS A 27 12.17 -15.70 6.64
C LYS A 27 11.37 -16.37 7.74
N HIS A 28 10.28 -15.73 8.20
CA HIS A 28 9.50 -16.21 9.34
C HIS A 28 8.32 -17.10 8.95
N GLY A 29 7.95 -17.14 7.66
CA GLY A 29 6.88 -17.98 7.15
C GLY A 29 5.50 -17.59 7.70
N GLY A 30 4.66 -18.59 7.91
CA GLY A 30 3.30 -18.40 8.41
C GLY A 30 2.32 -17.88 7.36
N PRO A 31 1.12 -17.43 7.78
CA PRO A 31 0.02 -17.17 6.86
C PRO A 31 0.25 -15.97 5.93
N LEU A 32 1.18 -15.06 6.26
CA LEU A 32 1.52 -13.91 5.43
C LEU A 32 2.45 -14.25 4.26
N ALA A 33 3.20 -15.35 4.39
CA ALA A 33 4.18 -15.79 3.40
C ALA A 33 3.51 -16.46 2.19
N PRO A 34 4.18 -16.46 1.02
CA PRO A 34 3.78 -17.33 -0.08
C PRO A 34 3.92 -18.81 0.33
N ALA A 35 2.91 -19.62 -0.01
CA ALA A 35 2.89 -21.05 0.27
C ALA A 35 3.68 -21.86 -0.78
N ASP A 36 3.80 -21.34 -2.00
CA ASP A 36 4.52 -21.98 -3.11
C ASP A 36 5.10 -20.92 -4.07
N ILE A 37 5.79 -21.39 -5.10
CA ILE A 37 6.43 -20.53 -6.10
C ILE A 37 5.42 -19.71 -6.92
N ALA A 38 4.19 -20.20 -7.07
CA ALA A 38 3.15 -19.47 -7.81
C ALA A 38 2.62 -18.30 -6.97
N GLU A 39 2.37 -18.50 -5.67
CA GLU A 39 2.05 -17.41 -4.75
C GLU A 39 3.22 -16.42 -4.63
N GLU A 40 4.47 -16.89 -4.59
CA GLU A 40 5.65 -16.01 -4.55
C GLU A 40 5.72 -15.09 -5.77
N GLY A 41 5.48 -15.63 -6.97
CA GLY A 41 5.40 -14.84 -8.20
C GLY A 41 4.24 -13.84 -8.18
N GLN A 42 3.05 -14.23 -7.70
CA GLN A 42 1.89 -13.34 -7.62
C GLN A 42 2.09 -12.21 -6.60
N ILE A 43 2.62 -12.52 -5.42
CA ILE A 43 2.93 -11.54 -4.37
C ILE A 43 3.99 -10.55 -4.86
N GLY A 44 5.06 -11.04 -5.49
CA GLY A 44 6.10 -10.20 -6.08
C GLY A 44 5.54 -9.27 -7.17
N ASN A 45 4.67 -9.80 -8.05
CA ASN A 45 4.03 -9.03 -9.10
C ASN A 45 3.12 -7.92 -8.55
N TRP A 46 2.30 -8.19 -7.52
CA TRP A 46 1.49 -7.17 -6.87
C TRP A 46 2.34 -6.11 -6.16
N THR A 47 3.42 -6.54 -5.50
CA THR A 47 4.33 -5.63 -4.79
C THR A 47 5.05 -4.69 -5.76
N MET A 48 5.58 -5.22 -6.86
CA MET A 48 6.24 -4.39 -7.87
C MET A 48 5.24 -3.43 -8.53
N TRP A 49 4.04 -3.90 -8.84
CA TRP A 49 2.97 -3.04 -9.37
C TRP A 49 2.60 -1.92 -8.40
N ALA A 50 2.57 -2.18 -7.08
CA ALA A 50 2.36 -1.14 -6.08
C ALA A 50 3.43 -0.04 -6.18
N ALA A 51 4.70 -0.45 -6.20
CA ALA A 51 5.86 0.44 -6.24
C ALA A 51 5.95 1.28 -7.52
N THR A 52 5.57 0.71 -8.67
CA THR A 52 5.80 1.37 -9.97
C THR A 52 4.56 2.10 -10.50
N GLU A 53 3.35 1.55 -10.27
CA GLU A 53 2.14 2.06 -10.91
C GLU A 53 1.21 2.83 -9.96
N VAL A 54 1.41 2.69 -8.64
CA VAL A 54 0.52 3.29 -7.64
C VAL A 54 1.26 4.31 -6.79
N GLU A 55 2.33 3.89 -6.12
CA GLU A 55 3.07 4.69 -5.16
C GLU A 55 3.56 6.04 -5.71
N PRO A 56 4.10 6.15 -6.94
CA PRO A 56 4.60 7.44 -7.46
C PRO A 56 3.52 8.52 -7.62
N HIS A 57 2.25 8.10 -7.68
CA HIS A 57 1.10 9.00 -7.75
C HIS A 57 0.46 9.22 -6.38
N ALA A 58 0.34 8.16 -5.58
CA ALA A 58 -0.24 8.25 -4.24
C ALA A 58 0.63 9.10 -3.30
N VAL A 59 1.96 8.96 -3.36
CA VAL A 59 2.90 9.77 -2.56
C VAL A 59 2.78 11.27 -2.89
N LYS A 60 2.60 11.63 -4.16
CA LYS A 60 2.42 13.04 -4.55
C LYS A 60 1.16 13.66 -3.95
N ILE A 61 0.11 12.86 -3.73
CA ILE A 61 -1.13 13.32 -3.11
C ILE A 61 -0.86 13.66 -1.64
N ILE A 62 -0.29 12.72 -0.87
CA ILE A 62 -0.04 12.97 0.56
C ILE A 62 0.97 14.10 0.78
N LEU A 63 2.04 14.18 -0.04
CA LEU A 63 2.99 15.29 0.05
C LEU A 63 2.34 16.65 -0.23
N ALA A 64 1.38 16.73 -1.16
CA ALA A 64 0.64 17.98 -1.40
C ALA A 64 -0.20 18.41 -0.18
N HIS A 65 -0.68 17.45 0.62
CA HIS A 65 -1.36 17.73 1.89
C HIS A 65 -0.35 18.13 2.98
N ASP A 66 0.75 17.39 3.12
CA ASP A 66 1.78 17.64 4.13
C ASP A 66 2.43 19.03 3.93
N ASP A 67 2.64 19.44 2.68
CA ASP A 67 3.15 20.75 2.32
C ASP A 67 2.09 21.88 2.40
N GLY A 68 0.82 21.55 2.68
CA GLY A 68 -0.29 22.51 2.77
C GLY A 68 -0.66 23.19 1.45
N ILE A 69 -0.37 22.56 0.31
CA ILE A 69 -0.58 23.13 -1.02
C ILE A 69 -1.82 22.56 -1.73
N GLU A 70 -2.52 21.60 -1.16
CA GLU A 70 -3.63 20.86 -1.76
C GLU A 70 -4.78 21.76 -2.24
N ASN A 71 -4.94 22.92 -1.60
CA ASN A 71 -5.96 23.93 -1.91
C ASN A 71 -5.46 25.08 -2.81
N THR A 72 -4.21 25.04 -3.26
CA THR A 72 -3.70 25.97 -4.26
C THR A 72 -4.13 25.53 -5.67
N PRO A 73 -4.15 26.42 -6.68
CA PRO A 73 -4.40 26.01 -8.07
C PRO A 73 -3.43 24.91 -8.53
N GLY A 74 -2.12 25.07 -8.28
CA GLY A 74 -1.10 24.10 -8.67
C GLY A 74 -1.24 22.75 -7.94
N GLY A 75 -1.54 22.76 -6.64
CA GLY A 75 -1.77 21.54 -5.87
C GLY A 75 -3.02 20.79 -6.33
N ARG A 76 -4.11 21.50 -6.64
CA ARG A 76 -5.32 20.88 -7.22
C ARG A 76 -5.03 20.22 -8.57
N ASP A 77 -4.28 20.89 -9.45
CA ASP A 77 -3.94 20.34 -10.77
C ASP A 77 -3.04 19.10 -10.65
N LEU A 78 -2.06 19.13 -9.72
CA LEU A 78 -1.21 18.00 -9.38
C LEU A 78 -2.02 16.81 -8.87
N ILE A 79 -2.88 17.02 -7.87
CA ILE A 79 -3.72 15.97 -7.29
C ILE A 79 -4.65 15.39 -8.36
N ALA A 80 -5.29 16.24 -9.18
CA ALA A 80 -6.15 15.78 -10.27
C ALA A 80 -5.39 14.93 -11.30
N ALA A 81 -4.14 15.28 -11.63
CA ALA A 81 -3.30 14.46 -12.50
C ALA A 81 -2.96 13.10 -11.86
N CYS A 82 -2.63 13.08 -10.57
CA CYS A 82 -2.36 11.83 -9.85
C CYS A 82 -3.60 10.93 -9.76
N VAL A 83 -4.78 11.51 -9.47
CA VAL A 83 -6.06 10.78 -9.47
C VAL A 83 -6.33 10.15 -10.84
N ARG A 84 -6.12 10.89 -11.95
CA ARG A 84 -6.28 10.32 -13.30
C ARG A 84 -5.36 9.13 -13.57
N SER A 85 -4.12 9.16 -13.10
CA SER A 85 -3.23 8.00 -13.20
C SER A 85 -3.73 6.83 -12.35
N LEU A 86 -4.16 7.12 -11.12
CA LEU A 86 -4.65 6.12 -10.17
C LEU A 86 -5.97 5.46 -10.62
N GLU A 87 -6.81 6.11 -11.43
CA GLU A 87 -8.03 5.49 -11.98
C GLU A 87 -7.79 4.11 -12.60
N LYS A 88 -6.75 3.99 -13.42
CA LYS A 88 -6.42 2.71 -14.07
C LYS A 88 -6.01 1.66 -13.04
N ALA A 89 -5.26 2.08 -12.03
CA ALA A 89 -4.78 1.20 -10.98
C ALA A 89 -5.93 0.72 -10.08
N PHE A 90 -6.79 1.63 -9.64
CA PHE A 90 -8.00 1.33 -8.88
C PHE A 90 -8.94 0.42 -9.68
N GLY A 91 -9.15 0.71 -10.98
CA GLY A 91 -9.99 -0.14 -11.83
C GLY A 91 -9.42 -1.56 -12.02
N ARG A 92 -8.09 -1.71 -12.11
CA ARG A 92 -7.44 -3.04 -12.14
C ARG A 92 -7.71 -3.80 -10.84
N LEU A 93 -7.48 -3.16 -9.70
CA LEU A 93 -7.66 -3.79 -8.40
C LEU A 93 -9.13 -4.11 -8.10
N GLU A 94 -10.05 -3.20 -8.44
CA GLU A 94 -11.49 -3.38 -8.30
C GLU A 94 -11.98 -4.64 -9.03
N ARG A 95 -11.49 -4.88 -10.26
CA ARG A 95 -11.80 -6.11 -11.00
C ARG A 95 -11.17 -7.34 -10.38
N HIS A 96 -9.93 -7.24 -9.88
CA HIS A 96 -9.26 -8.36 -9.23
C HIS A 96 -9.99 -8.82 -7.98
N LEU A 97 -10.52 -7.87 -7.21
CA LEU A 97 -11.28 -8.11 -5.97
C LEU A 97 -12.71 -8.62 -6.22
N ASP A 98 -13.13 -8.81 -7.47
CA ASP A 98 -14.43 -9.41 -7.75
C ASP A 98 -14.43 -10.89 -7.34
N GLY A 99 -15.27 -11.22 -6.35
CA GLY A 99 -15.29 -12.53 -5.69
C GLY A 99 -14.07 -12.84 -4.82
N ARG A 100 -13.23 -11.85 -4.48
CA ARG A 100 -12.03 -12.04 -3.64
C ARG A 100 -11.94 -11.01 -2.54
N ASP A 101 -11.60 -11.47 -1.34
CA ASP A 101 -11.39 -10.58 -0.20
C ASP A 101 -9.95 -10.10 -0.04
N TYR A 102 -8.99 -10.79 -0.65
CA TYR A 102 -7.55 -10.54 -0.57
C TYR A 102 -6.87 -10.84 -1.91
N LEU A 103 -5.64 -10.34 -2.08
CA LEU A 103 -4.95 -10.37 -3.37
C LEU A 103 -4.51 -11.77 -3.82
N VAL A 104 -4.01 -12.58 -2.89
CA VAL A 104 -3.36 -13.87 -3.19
C VAL A 104 -3.83 -14.93 -2.20
N GLY A 105 -4.04 -16.16 -2.68
CA GLY A 105 -4.30 -17.32 -1.82
C GLY A 105 -5.58 -17.27 -0.98
N GLY A 106 -6.51 -16.35 -1.28
CA GLY A 106 -7.78 -16.21 -0.56
C GLY A 106 -7.64 -15.77 0.91
N ARG A 107 -6.47 -15.27 1.32
CA ARG A 107 -6.16 -14.87 2.70
C ARG A 107 -5.32 -13.59 2.71
N PHE A 108 -5.27 -12.92 3.86
CA PHE A 108 -4.39 -11.76 4.01
C PHE A 108 -2.92 -12.20 3.93
N THR A 109 -2.19 -11.66 2.96
CA THR A 109 -0.76 -11.93 2.75
C THR A 109 0.05 -10.65 2.85
N VAL A 110 1.37 -10.76 2.75
CA VAL A 110 2.26 -9.60 2.61
C VAL A 110 1.97 -8.75 1.36
N ALA A 111 1.35 -9.31 0.31
CA ALA A 111 0.90 -8.51 -0.83
C ALA A 111 -0.19 -7.51 -0.43
N ASP A 112 -1.16 -7.95 0.38
CA ASP A 112 -2.22 -7.08 0.89
C ASP A 112 -1.64 -5.99 1.79
N LEU A 113 -0.70 -6.34 2.68
CA LEU A 113 -0.01 -5.39 3.55
C LEU A 113 0.71 -4.31 2.75
N ASN A 114 1.59 -4.72 1.83
CA ASN A 114 2.37 -3.83 0.99
C ASN A 114 1.47 -2.89 0.20
N LEU A 115 0.44 -3.44 -0.45
CA LEU A 115 -0.45 -2.63 -1.28
C LEU A 115 -1.34 -1.71 -0.44
N ALA A 116 -1.82 -2.15 0.72
CA ALA A 116 -2.66 -1.34 1.60
C ALA A 116 -1.92 -0.10 2.11
N GLU A 117 -0.64 -0.23 2.44
CA GLU A 117 0.20 0.91 2.84
C GLU A 117 0.39 1.91 1.71
N VAL A 118 0.63 1.44 0.48
CA VAL A 118 0.71 2.34 -0.69
C VAL A 118 -0.62 3.04 -0.97
N PHE A 119 -1.74 2.33 -0.85
CA PHE A 119 -3.09 2.90 -1.03
C PHE A 119 -3.47 3.89 0.09
N ARG A 120 -2.84 3.78 1.28
CA ARG A 120 -3.08 4.69 2.41
C ARG A 120 -2.75 6.15 2.04
N TYR A 121 -1.72 6.38 1.23
CA TYR A 121 -1.35 7.73 0.76
C TYR A 121 -2.43 8.40 -0.11
N ALA A 122 -3.34 7.64 -0.71
CA ALA A 122 -4.42 8.18 -1.52
C ALA A 122 -5.74 8.36 -0.75
N MET A 123 -5.81 8.04 0.55
CA MET A 123 -7.08 7.99 1.31
C MET A 123 -7.84 9.31 1.40
N SER A 124 -7.18 10.45 1.23
CA SER A 124 -7.85 11.75 1.15
C SER A 124 -8.77 11.88 -0.08
N GLN A 125 -8.56 11.06 -1.11
CA GLN A 125 -9.34 11.05 -2.36
C GLN A 125 -10.61 10.20 -2.24
N THR A 126 -11.52 10.60 -1.36
CA THR A 126 -12.75 9.86 -1.01
C THR A 126 -13.59 9.46 -2.23
N ALA A 127 -13.78 10.37 -3.19
CA ALA A 127 -14.55 10.12 -4.42
C ALA A 127 -13.92 9.05 -5.33
N LEU A 128 -12.60 8.84 -5.26
CA LEU A 128 -11.91 7.76 -5.98
C LEU A 128 -12.26 6.40 -5.36
N PHE A 129 -12.26 6.31 -4.03
CA PHE A 129 -12.65 5.09 -3.31
C PHE A 129 -14.15 4.80 -3.41
N GLU A 130 -15.02 5.81 -3.44
CA GLU A 130 -16.47 5.62 -3.60
C GLU A 130 -16.84 4.99 -4.95
N ARG A 131 -16.11 5.32 -6.01
CA ARG A 131 -16.28 4.70 -7.34
C ARG A 131 -15.68 3.29 -7.44
N HIS A 132 -14.87 2.88 -6.47
CA HIS A 132 -14.22 1.56 -6.39
C HIS A 132 -14.55 0.88 -5.06
N PRO A 133 -15.81 0.44 -4.87
CA PRO A 133 -16.30 0.00 -3.57
C PRO A 133 -15.62 -1.27 -3.07
N ARG A 134 -15.17 -2.19 -3.93
CA ARG A 134 -14.42 -3.38 -3.50
C ARG A 134 -13.03 -2.99 -3.01
N VAL A 135 -12.36 -2.05 -3.67
CA VAL A 135 -11.09 -1.48 -3.20
C VAL A 135 -11.27 -0.83 -1.83
N LYS A 136 -12.31 0.00 -1.66
CA LYS A 136 -12.64 0.63 -0.37
C LYS A 136 -12.87 -0.42 0.73
N ALA A 137 -13.64 -1.47 0.44
CA ALA A 137 -13.90 -2.55 1.38
C ALA A 137 -12.64 -3.38 1.72
N TRP A 138 -11.82 -3.70 0.72
CA TRP A 138 -10.55 -4.40 0.91
C TRP A 138 -9.57 -3.59 1.78
N LEU A 139 -9.42 -2.29 1.52
CA LEU A 139 -8.54 -1.45 2.32
C LEU A 139 -9.04 -1.36 3.76
N ALA A 140 -10.35 -1.14 3.97
CA ALA A 140 -10.95 -1.14 5.29
C ALA A 140 -10.75 -2.47 6.03
N ARG A 141 -10.85 -3.60 5.32
CA ARG A 141 -10.57 -4.93 5.88
C ARG A 141 -9.12 -5.06 6.33
N CYS A 142 -8.16 -4.64 5.50
CA CYS A 142 -6.73 -4.64 5.84
C CYS A 142 -6.44 -3.78 7.08
N GLN A 143 -7.03 -2.58 7.15
CA GLN A 143 -6.82 -1.61 8.22
C GLN A 143 -7.61 -1.93 9.51
N SER A 144 -8.63 -2.80 9.43
CA SER A 144 -9.35 -3.26 10.62
C SER A 144 -8.55 -4.22 11.51
N ARG A 145 -7.43 -4.74 10.99
CA ARG A 145 -6.59 -5.75 11.67
C ARG A 145 -5.94 -5.15 12.93
N PRO A 146 -5.88 -5.90 14.05
CA PRO A 146 -5.31 -5.40 15.31
C PRO A 146 -3.88 -4.84 15.17
N ALA A 147 -3.02 -5.50 14.38
CA ALA A 147 -1.65 -5.05 14.16
C ALA A 147 -1.56 -3.70 13.43
N PHE A 148 -2.47 -3.42 12.48
CA PHE A 148 -2.53 -2.10 11.83
C PHE A 148 -2.94 -1.03 12.82
N LYS A 149 -3.95 -1.32 13.67
CA LYS A 149 -4.41 -0.37 14.70
C LYS A 149 -3.31 -0.06 15.70
N ALA A 150 -2.61 -1.08 16.20
CA ALA A 150 -1.47 -0.90 17.10
C ALA A 150 -0.35 -0.08 16.44
N MET A 151 -0.02 -0.34 15.17
CA MET A 151 0.95 0.46 14.40
C MET A 151 0.52 1.93 14.31
N MET A 152 -0.75 2.21 14.00
CA MET A 152 -1.29 3.56 13.93
C MET A 152 -1.35 4.25 15.30
N GLU A 153 -1.64 3.51 16.37
CA GLU A 153 -1.59 4.02 17.74
C GLU A 153 -0.18 4.47 18.14
N GLU A 154 0.86 3.73 17.75
CA GLU A 154 2.24 4.19 17.94
C GLU A 154 2.56 5.40 17.07
N ARG A 155 2.18 5.38 15.78
CA ARG A 155 2.39 6.52 14.86
C ARG A 155 1.80 7.83 15.39
N LEU A 156 0.61 7.78 16.00
CA LEU A 156 -0.07 8.97 16.53
C LEU A 156 0.58 9.54 17.82
N LYS A 157 1.56 8.85 18.41
CA LYS A 157 2.33 9.39 19.53
C LYS A 157 3.51 10.24 19.06
N GLU A 158 3.90 10.11 17.80
CA GLU A 158 4.94 10.94 17.20
C GLU A 158 4.39 12.36 16.96
N PRO A 159 5.16 13.42 17.24
CA PRO A 159 4.74 14.77 16.92
C PRO A 159 4.62 14.95 15.40
N GLU A 160 3.55 15.64 14.96
CA GLU A 160 3.33 16.05 13.57
C GLU A 160 4.31 17.15 13.11
#